data_AF-A0A957N429-F1
#
_entry.id   AF-A0A957N429-F1
#
_cell.length_a   1.000
_cell.length_b   1.000
_cell.length_c   1.000
_cell.angle_alpha   90.00
_cell.angle_beta   90.00
_cell.angle_gamma   90.00
#
_symmetry.space_group_name_H-M   'P 1'
#
loop_
_entity.id
_entity.type
_entity.pdbx_description
1 polymer ?
#
loop_
_entity_poly.entity_id
_entity_poly.type
_entity_poly.pdbx_seq_one_letter_code
_entity_poly.pdbx_strand_id
1 'polypeptide(L)'
;MALYTERVQTVLTKTQYERLLALAEQEQKPLSVIIREAVVERYFVHIDQQERQKALDALLALDAPVADWPQMEAEIEQGALDG
;
A
#
# COMPACT_ATOMS: atom_id res chain seq x y z
N MET A 1 1.16 4.94 -14.36
CA MET A 1 -0.33 4.99 -14.37
C MET A 1 -0.80 3.72 -13.68
N ALA A 2 -1.60 3.80 -12.63
CA ALA A 2 -2.10 2.61 -11.94
C ALA A 2 -3.06 1.82 -12.84
N LEU A 3 -2.98 0.48 -12.81
CA LEU A 3 -3.91 -0.40 -13.51
C LEU A 3 -5.13 -0.65 -12.61
N TYR A 4 -6.31 -0.23 -13.06
CA TYR A 4 -7.56 -0.44 -12.33
C TYR A 4 -8.32 -1.63 -12.94
N THR A 5 -8.42 -2.74 -12.22
CA THR A 5 -9.05 -3.98 -12.71
C THR A 5 -10.46 -4.20 -12.15
N GLU A 6 -10.72 -3.73 -10.93
CA GLU A 6 -11.98 -3.99 -10.22
C GLU A 6 -12.94 -2.79 -10.27
N ARG A 7 -14.25 -3.08 -10.39
CA ARG A 7 -15.31 -2.06 -10.36
C ARG A 7 -16.13 -2.16 -9.08
N VAL A 8 -16.26 -1.03 -8.39
CA VAL A 8 -17.15 -0.84 -7.25
C VAL A 8 -18.23 0.18 -7.60
N GLN A 9 -19.48 -0.07 -7.20
CA GLN A 9 -20.60 0.84 -7.41
C GLN A 9 -21.28 1.15 -6.07
N THR A 10 -21.61 2.43 -5.85
CA THR A 10 -22.38 2.90 -4.70
C THR A 10 -23.26 4.07 -5.13
N VAL A 11 -24.34 4.32 -4.39
CA VAL A 11 -25.30 5.38 -4.69
C VAL A 11 -25.04 6.57 -3.77
N LEU A 12 -24.98 7.77 -4.36
CA LEU A 12 -24.82 9.03 -3.65
C LEU A 12 -26.14 9.79 -3.64
N THR A 13 -26.32 10.65 -2.64
CA THR A 13 -27.36 11.67 -2.71
C THR A 13 -27.06 12.64 -3.86
N LYS A 14 -28.10 13.25 -4.43
CA LYS A 14 -27.96 14.26 -5.49
C LYS A 14 -26.97 15.36 -5.10
N THR A 15 -27.11 15.90 -3.89
CA THR A 15 -26.24 16.96 -3.36
C THR A 15 -24.78 16.54 -3.25
N GLN A 16 -24.50 15.30 -2.83
CA GLN A 16 -23.13 14.78 -2.78
C GLN A 16 -22.54 14.67 -4.18
N TYR A 17 -23.31 14.13 -5.13
CA TYR A 17 -22.87 13.97 -6.51
C TYR A 17 -22.56 15.31 -7.18
N GLU A 18 -23.45 16.30 -7.05
CA GLU A 18 -23.27 17.65 -7.61
C GLU A 18 -22.03 18.35 -7.04
N ARG A 19 -21.81 18.25 -5.72
CA ARG A 19 -20.63 18.83 -5.07
C ARG A 19 -19.33 18.17 -5.54
N LEU A 20 -19.34 16.86 -5.72
CA LEU A 20 -18.18 16.13 -6.23
C LEU A 20 -17.87 16.44 -7.68
N LEU A 21 -18.89 16.65 -8.52
CA LEU A 21 -18.70 17.13 -9.90
C LEU A 21 -18.06 18.51 -9.93
N ALA A 22 -18.55 19.45 -9.12
CA ALA A 22 -17.97 20.79 -9.02
C ALA A 22 -16.50 20.74 -8.57
N LEU A 23 -16.18 19.88 -7.59
CA LEU A 23 -14.81 19.67 -7.14
C LEU A 23 -13.92 19.09 -8.26
N ALA A 24 -14.41 18.08 -8.97
CA ALA A 24 -13.70 17.47 -10.10
C ALA A 24 -13.39 18.48 -11.22
N GLU A 25 -14.34 19.37 -11.52
CA GLU A 25 -14.15 20.46 -12.47
C GLU A 25 -13.12 21.49 -11.98
N GLN A 26 -13.23 21.91 -10.72
CA GLN A 26 -12.29 22.85 -10.10
C GLN A 26 -10.84 22.32 -10.11
N GLU A 27 -10.66 21.02 -9.85
CA GLU A 27 -9.35 20.36 -9.84
C GLU A 27 -8.89 19.87 -11.22
N GLN A 28 -9.72 20.03 -12.26
CA GLN A 28 -9.46 19.52 -13.62
C GLN A 28 -9.14 18.01 -13.64
N LYS A 29 -9.81 17.25 -12.77
CA LYS A 29 -9.63 15.80 -12.64
C LYS A 29 -10.92 15.07 -13.00
N PRO A 30 -10.86 13.88 -13.61
CA PRO A 30 -12.03 13.03 -13.72
C PRO A 30 -12.60 12.70 -12.33
N LEU A 31 -13.93 12.66 -12.18
CA LEU A 31 -14.59 12.30 -10.92
C LEU A 31 -14.06 10.99 -10.32
N SER A 32 -13.74 10.01 -11.15
CA SER A 32 -13.18 8.73 -10.69
C SER A 32 -11.82 8.88 -9.99
N VAL A 33 -11.02 9.89 -10.34
CA VAL A 33 -9.75 10.20 -9.68
C VAL A 33 -10.02 10.76 -8.29
N ILE A 34 -10.91 11.76 -8.18
CA ILE A 34 -11.32 12.35 -6.89
C ILE A 34 -11.80 11.28 -5.91
N ILE A 35 -12.67 10.37 -6.36
CA ILE A 35 -13.18 9.28 -5.52
C ILE A 35 -12.07 8.35 -5.06
N ARG A 36 -11.14 7.97 -5.96
CA ARG A 36 -10.04 7.08 -5.60
C ARG A 36 -9.08 7.73 -4.61
N GLU A 37 -8.71 8.99 -4.82
CA GLU A 37 -7.86 9.76 -3.91
C GLU A 37 -8.49 9.82 -2.51
N ALA A 38 -9.77 10.18 -2.42
CA ALA A 38 -10.48 10.22 -1.15
C ALA A 38 -10.53 8.85 -0.43
N VAL A 39 -10.72 7.76 -1.16
CA VAL A 39 -10.69 6.39 -0.59
C VAL A 39 -9.31 6.04 -0.06
N VAL A 40 -8.25 6.35 -0.83
CA VAL A 40 -6.86 6.08 -0.42
C VAL A 40 -6.50 6.87 0.83
N GLU A 41 -6.75 8.18 0.82
CA GLU A 41 -6.44 9.07 1.94
C GLU A 41 -7.18 8.68 3.22
N ARG A 42 -8.47 8.32 3.10
CA ARG A 42 -9.31 8.00 4.26
C ARG A 42 -8.99 6.63 4.87
N TYR A 43 -8.71 5.62 4.05
CA TYR A 43 -8.68 4.23 4.48
C TYR A 43 -7.32 3.56 4.33
N PHE A 44 -6.63 3.76 3.19
CA PHE A 44 -5.43 2.98 2.88
C PHE A 44 -4.15 3.52 3.52
N VAL A 45 -4.04 4.85 3.73
CA VAL A 45 -2.86 5.43 4.41
C VAL A 45 -2.61 4.77 5.78
N HIS A 46 -3.67 4.52 6.55
CA HIS A 46 -3.56 3.89 7.86
C HIS A 46 -3.34 2.38 7.77
N ILE A 47 -3.98 1.70 6.81
CA ILE A 47 -3.80 0.26 6.59
C ILE A 47 -2.34 -0.03 6.22
N ASP A 48 -1.78 0.69 5.26
CA ASP A 48 -0.40 0.52 4.81
C ASP A 48 0.61 0.77 5.95
N GLN A 49 0.31 1.70 6.85
CA GLN A 49 1.15 1.94 8.02
C GLN A 49 1.08 0.77 9.00
N GLN A 50 -0.11 0.23 9.26
CA GLN A 50 -0.30 -0.92 10.14
C GLN A 50 0.34 -2.19 9.57
N GLU A 51 0.23 -2.43 8.27
CA GLU A 51 0.88 -3.57 7.61
C GLU A 51 2.40 -3.49 7.69
N ARG A 52 2.98 -2.30 7.43
CA ARG A 52 4.42 -2.06 7.59
C ARG A 52 4.87 -2.28 9.03
N GLN A 53 4.11 -1.82 10.01
CA GLN A 53 4.43 -2.05 11.42
C GLN A 53 4.40 -3.54 11.75
N LYS A 54 3.38 -4.28 11.31
CA LYS A 54 3.32 -5.74 11.52
C LYS A 54 4.48 -6.47 10.87
N ALA A 55 4.88 -6.07 9.66
CA ALA A 55 6.03 -6.66 8.99
C ALA A 55 7.33 -6.39 9.75
N LEU A 56 7.51 -5.16 10.26
CA LEU A 56 8.63 -4.81 11.12
C LEU A 56 8.64 -5.62 12.41
N ASP A 57 7.51 -5.72 13.10
CA ASP A 57 7.39 -6.49 14.34
C ASP A 57 7.71 -7.98 14.09
N ALA A 58 7.28 -8.54 12.96
CA ALA A 58 7.62 -9.90 12.56
C ALA A 58 9.12 -10.07 12.29
N LEU A 59 9.77 -9.09 11.64
CA LEU A 59 11.22 -9.09 11.42
C LEU A 59 12.02 -8.97 12.72
N LEU A 60 11.53 -8.19 13.68
CA LEU A 60 12.19 -8.04 14.99
C LEU A 60 11.92 -9.25 15.90
N ALA A 61 10.78 -9.93 15.74
CA ALA A 61 10.47 -11.17 16.46
C ALA A 61 11.25 -12.38 15.93
N LEU A 62 11.74 -12.32 14.69
CA LEU A 62 12.79 -13.20 14.24
C LEU A 62 14.04 -12.82 15.05
N ASP A 63 14.28 -13.56 16.12
CA ASP A 63 15.49 -13.51 16.95
C ASP A 63 16.67 -14.10 16.14
N ALA A 64 16.88 -13.52 14.95
CA ALA A 64 17.83 -13.98 13.97
C ALA A 64 19.23 -13.64 14.50
N PRO A 65 20.14 -14.63 14.57
CA PRO A 65 21.48 -14.38 15.03
C PRO A 65 22.14 -13.39 14.07
N VAL A 66 22.50 -12.21 14.57
CA VAL A 66 23.39 -11.30 13.87
C VAL A 66 24.80 -11.87 14.05
N ALA A 67 25.14 -12.88 13.24
CA ALA A 67 26.49 -13.40 13.15
C ALA A 67 27.42 -12.35 12.50
N ASP A 68 28.72 -12.50 12.70
CA ASP A 68 29.70 -11.61 12.07
C ASP A 68 29.61 -11.77 10.54
N TRP A 69 29.72 -10.66 9.80
CA TRP A 69 29.49 -10.62 8.35
C TRP A 69 30.26 -11.71 7.56
N PRO A 70 31.55 -12.00 7.87
CA PRO A 70 32.29 -13.06 7.18
C PRO A 70 31.71 -14.46 7.36
N GLN A 71 31.06 -14.73 8.50
CA GLN A 71 30.41 -16.02 8.76
C GLN A 71 29.13 -16.16 7.95
N MET A 72 28.31 -15.09 7.89
CA MET A 72 27.08 -15.09 7.10
C MET A 72 27.36 -15.27 5.60
N GLU A 73 28.40 -14.62 5.08
CA GLU A 73 28.81 -14.73 3.69
C GLU A 73 29.18 -16.18 3.33
N ALA A 74 29.97 -16.85 4.18
CA ALA A 74 30.34 -18.25 3.98
C ALA A 74 29.13 -19.21 3.99
N GLU A 75 28.17 -19.00 4.91
CA GLU A 75 26.96 -19.82 5.00
C GLU A 75 26.05 -19.67 3.77
N ILE A 76 25.95 -18.45 3.19
CA ILE A 76 25.18 -18.18 1.97
C ILE A 76 25.83 -18.86 0.75
N GLU A 77 27.15 -18.74 0.61
CA GLU A 77 27.89 -19.37 -0.49
C GLU A 77 27.77 -20.90 -0.45
N GLN A 78 27.86 -21.50 0.74
CA GLN A 78 27.67 -22.94 0.92
C GLN A 78 26.26 -23.39 0.55
N GLY A 79 25.23 -22.68 1.01
CA GLY A 79 23.84 -23.00 0.68
C GLY A 79 23.51 -22.88 -0.82
N ALA A 80 24.24 -22.03 -1.56
CA ALA A 80 24.07 -21.89 -3.01
C ALA A 80 24.73 -23.02 -3.83
N LEU A 81 25.70 -23.73 -3.25
CA LEU A 81 26.42 -24.82 -3.91
C LEU A 81 25.82 -26.21 -3.61
N ASP A 82 25.07 -26.34 -2.52
CA ASP A 82 24.44 -27.59 -2.08
C ASP A 82 22.97 -27.75 -2.54
N GLY A 83 22.49 -26.86 -3.43
CA GLY A 83 21.13 -26.82 -3.99
C GLY A 83 20.97 -27.46 -5.37
#